data_AF-A0A166DVN1-F1
#
_entry.id   AF-A0A166DVN1-F1
#
_cell.length_a   1.000
_cell.length_b   1.000
_cell.length_c   1.000
_cell.angle_alpha   90.00
_cell.angle_beta   90.00
_cell.angle_gamma   90.00
#
_symmetry.space_group_name_H-M   'P 1'
#
loop_
_entity.id
_entity.type
_entity.pdbx_description
1 polymer ?
#
loop_
_entity_poly.entity_id
_entity_poly.type
_entity_poly.pdbx_seq_one_letter_code
_entity_poly.pdbx_strand_id
1 'polypeptide(L)'
;MTKPDGLNSFAMRLPELAVRALPLLQAVGSVTKTAHQLGVSQSAVSQSIAELEKRLGVKVLRRGSQPVQLTDEGKLIRNMP
;
A
#
# COMPACT_ATOMS: atom_id res chain seq x y z
N MET A 1 -16.14 -22.16 -7.30
CA MET A 1 -15.81 -20.89 -7.98
C MET A 1 -14.90 -20.12 -7.05
N THR A 2 -13.61 -19.94 -7.32
CA THR A 2 -13.08 -19.11 -8.41
C THR A 2 -11.85 -19.77 -9.04
N LYS A 3 -11.87 -19.83 -10.37
CA LYS A 3 -10.82 -20.31 -11.25
C LYS A 3 -9.85 -19.14 -11.50
N PRO A 4 -8.53 -19.29 -11.38
CA PRO A 4 -7.62 -18.27 -11.87
C PRO A 4 -7.39 -18.54 -13.36
N ASP A 5 -8.31 -18.03 -14.20
CA ASP A 5 -8.12 -17.99 -15.65
C ASP A 5 -6.99 -17.01 -16.00
N GLY A 6 -6.25 -17.29 -17.08
CA GLY A 6 -4.97 -16.68 -17.48
C GLY A 6 -4.96 -15.18 -17.83
N LEU A 7 -5.53 -14.32 -16.99
CA LEU A 7 -5.54 -12.85 -17.09
C LEU A 7 -4.60 -12.17 -16.08
N ASN A 8 -3.61 -12.88 -15.53
CA ASN A 8 -2.91 -12.40 -14.33
C ASN A 8 -1.75 -11.41 -14.59
N SER A 9 -1.41 -11.13 -15.85
CA SER A 9 -0.37 -10.13 -16.18
C SER A 9 -0.91 -8.68 -16.16
N PHE A 10 -2.21 -8.49 -16.39
CA PHE A 10 -2.88 -7.17 -16.30
C PHE A 10 -3.59 -6.97 -14.95
N ALA A 11 -4.06 -8.05 -14.32
CA ALA A 11 -4.70 -7.98 -13.00
C ALA A 11 -3.71 -7.56 -11.88
N MET A 12 -2.43 -7.91 -12.01
CA MET A 12 -1.38 -7.60 -11.04
C MET A 12 -0.73 -6.21 -11.21
N ARG A 13 -1.47 -5.22 -11.73
CA ARG A 13 -0.99 -3.83 -11.73
C ARG A 13 -1.14 -3.25 -10.33
N LEU A 14 -0.06 -3.15 -9.56
CA LEU A 14 -0.15 -2.56 -8.23
C LEU A 14 -0.39 -1.04 -8.33
N PRO A 15 -1.10 -0.43 -7.36
CA PRO A 15 -1.24 1.01 -7.31
C PRO A 15 0.14 1.64 -7.06
N GLU A 16 0.67 2.37 -8.06
CA GLU A 16 2.03 2.95 -8.00
C GLU A 16 2.19 3.89 -6.80
N LEU A 17 1.17 4.69 -6.51
CA LEU A 17 1.15 5.57 -5.35
C LEU A 17 1.29 4.80 -4.03
N ALA A 18 0.61 3.67 -3.87
CA ALA A 18 0.70 2.86 -2.66
C ALA A 18 2.12 2.31 -2.48
N VAL A 19 2.70 1.73 -3.54
CA VAL A 19 4.06 1.17 -3.52
C VAL A 19 5.07 2.23 -3.12
N ARG A 20 4.97 3.44 -3.67
CA ARG A 20 5.83 4.59 -3.30
C ARG A 20 5.57 5.13 -1.90
N ALA A 21 4.34 5.03 -1.41
CA ALA A 21 4.00 5.50 -0.07
C ALA A 21 4.53 4.60 1.04
N LEU A 22 4.57 3.28 0.86
CA LEU A 22 5.01 2.34 1.91
C LEU A 22 6.40 2.65 2.52
N PRO A 23 7.47 2.94 1.75
CA PRO A 23 8.78 3.21 2.36
C PRO A 23 8.81 4.51 3.14
N LEU A 24 8.17 5.56 2.62
CA LEU A 24 8.05 6.84 3.31
C LEU A 24 7.19 6.71 4.57
N LEU A 25 6.08 5.98 4.48
CA LEU A 25 5.17 5.75 5.59
C LEU A 25 5.85 4.97 6.72
N GLN A 26 6.73 4.01 6.40
CA GLN A 26 7.52 3.33 7.41
C GLN A 26 8.56 4.24 8.08
N ALA A 27 9.19 5.14 7.32
CA ALA A 27 10.17 6.07 7.88
C ALA A 27 9.53 7.15 8.75
N VAL A 28 8.36 7.64 8.36
CA VAL A 28 7.73 8.83 8.96
C VAL A 28 6.60 8.48 9.95
N GLY A 29 5.99 7.30 9.82
CA GLY A 29 4.93 6.82 10.71
C GLY A 29 3.61 7.59 10.63
N SER A 30 3.43 8.43 9.59
CA SER A 30 2.26 9.29 9.43
C SER A 30 1.81 9.35 7.96
N VAL A 31 0.54 9.02 7.72
CA VAL A 31 -0.06 9.09 6.37
C VAL A 31 -0.08 10.54 5.87
N THR A 32 -0.42 11.50 6.74
CA THR A 32 -0.46 12.92 6.39
C THR A 32 0.90 13.45 5.93
N LYS A 33 1.96 13.16 6.70
CA LYS A 33 3.32 13.60 6.32
C LYS A 33 3.81 12.89 5.05
N THR A 34 3.46 11.61 4.88
CA THR A 34 3.79 10.85 3.67
C THR A 34 3.13 11.45 2.43
N ALA A 35 1.83 11.77 2.52
CA ALA A 35 1.10 12.41 1.43
C ALA A 35 1.69 13.77 1.05
N HIS A 36 2.06 14.57 2.05
CA HIS A 36 2.74 15.85 1.83
C HIS A 36 4.08 15.67 1.11
N GLN A 37 4.90 14.70 1.51
CA GLN A 37 6.19 14.42 0.83
C GLN A 37 6.01 13.93 -0.60
N LEU A 38 4.91 13.21 -0.89
CA LEU A 38 4.57 12.73 -2.24
C LEU A 38 3.85 13.77 -3.10
N GLY A 39 3.50 14.94 -2.56
CA GLY A 39 2.76 15.98 -3.28
C GLY A 39 1.31 15.59 -3.62
N VAL A 40 0.69 14.73 -2.81
CA VAL A 40 -0.69 14.25 -3.01
C VAL A 40 -1.54 14.46 -1.76
N SER A 41 -2.86 14.24 -1.87
CA SER A 41 -3.75 14.28 -0.71
C SER A 41 -3.58 13.05 0.19
N GLN A 42 -3.87 13.21 1.48
CA GLN A 42 -3.91 12.08 2.43
C GLN A 42 -4.94 11.01 2.01
N SER A 43 -6.07 11.44 1.44
CA SER A 43 -7.10 10.53 0.92
C SER A 43 -6.60 9.70 -0.27
N ALA A 44 -5.80 10.29 -1.16
CA ALA A 44 -5.20 9.56 -2.28
C ALA A 44 -4.26 8.44 -1.79
N VAL A 45 -3.42 8.73 -0.80
CA VAL A 45 -2.53 7.71 -0.18
C VAL A 45 -3.36 6.62 0.48
N SER A 46 -4.36 6.97 1.30
CA SER A 46 -5.20 5.98 1.99
C SER A 46 -6.01 5.11 1.04
N GLN A 47 -6.59 5.69 -0.02
CA GLN A 47 -7.34 4.94 -1.04
C GLN A 47 -6.42 4.00 -1.82
N SER A 48 -5.24 4.47 -2.22
CA SER A 48 -4.28 3.67 -2.96
C SER A 48 -3.78 2.47 -2.12
N ILE A 49 -3.51 2.68 -0.83
CA ILE A 49 -3.13 1.59 0.09
C ILE A 49 -4.31 0.61 0.28
N ALA A 50 -5.54 1.09 0.45
CA ALA A 50 -6.70 0.20 0.57
C ALA A 50 -6.93 -0.63 -0.70
N GLU A 51 -6.69 -0.04 -1.87
CA GLU A 51 -6.72 -0.75 -3.15
C GLU A 51 -5.62 -1.80 -3.25
N LEU A 52 -4.40 -1.48 -2.81
CA LEU A 52 -3.28 -2.42 -2.74
C LEU A 52 -3.63 -3.62 -1.86
N GLU A 53 -4.14 -3.37 -0.64
CA GLU A 53 -4.58 -4.43 0.27
C GLU A 53 -5.69 -5.30 -0.34
N LYS A 54 -6.64 -4.69 -1.06
CA LYS A 54 -7.72 -5.41 -1.75
C LYS A 54 -7.18 -6.29 -2.87
N ARG A 55 -6.22 -5.80 -3.67
CA ARG A 55 -5.60 -6.55 -4.77
C ARG A 55 -4.76 -7.71 -4.26
N LEU A 56 -4.09 -7.54 -3.13
CA LEU A 56 -3.22 -8.56 -2.54
C LEU A 56 -3.97 -9.54 -1.62
N GLY A 57 -5.17 -9.20 -1.16
CA GLY A 57 -5.94 -10.00 -0.21
C GLY A 57 -5.35 -10.02 1.21
N VAL A 58 -4.35 -9.17 1.49
CA VAL A 58 -3.66 -9.07 2.79
C VAL A 58 -3.63 -7.63 3.27
N LYS A 59 -3.49 -7.45 4.59
CA LYS A 59 -3.25 -6.13 5.18
C LYS A 59 -1.77 -5.78 5.08
N VAL A 60 -1.48 -4.53 4.72
CA VAL A 60 -0.11 -4.00 4.63
C VAL A 60 0.19 -3.03 5.76
N LEU A 61 -0.86 -2.45 6.38
CA LEU A 61 -0.76 -1.60 7.56
C LEU A 61 -1.37 -2.26 8.81
N ARG A 62 -0.76 -2.01 9.97
CA ARG A 62 -1.32 -2.38 11.29
C ARG A 62 -2.47 -1.41 11.63
N ARG A 63 -3.63 -1.94 12.01
CA ARG A 63 -4.79 -1.11 12.41
C ARG A 63 -4.55 -0.43 13.77
N GLY A 64 -4.98 0.82 13.91
CA GLY A 64 -4.98 1.54 15.18
C GLY A 64 -3.60 1.87 15.74
N SER A 65 -2.53 1.65 14.97
CA SER A 65 -1.17 1.98 15.40
C SER A 65 -0.87 3.46 15.15
N GLN A 66 -0.46 4.15 16.21
CA GLN A 66 0.10 5.49 16.13
C GLN A 66 1.46 5.49 16.86
N PRO A 67 2.59 5.61 16.15
CA PRO A 67 2.73 5.83 14.71
C PRO A 67 2.25 4.65 13.85
N VAL A 68 1.92 4.92 12.59
CA VAL A 68 1.52 3.91 11.61
C VAL A 68 2.67 2.95 11.36
N GLN A 69 2.38 1.64 11.33
CA GLN A 69 3.37 0.60 11.10
C GLN A 69 2.95 -0.34 9.97
N LEU A 70 3.93 -0.85 9.22
CA LEU A 70 3.72 -1.90 8.24
C LEU A 70 3.53 -3.26 8.92
N THR A 71 2.72 -4.12 8.33
CA THR A 71 2.72 -5.56 8.61
C THR A 71 3.96 -6.21 8.01
N ASP A 72 4.17 -7.50 8.27
CA ASP A 72 5.29 -8.23 7.69
C ASP A 72 5.11 -8.37 6.17
N GLU A 73 3.87 -8.55 5.69
CA GLU A 73 3.54 -8.49 4.27
C GLU A 73 3.85 -7.10 3.68
N GLY A 74 3.47 -6.03 4.38
CA GLY A 74 3.77 -4.65 3.96
C GLY A 74 5.27 -4.37 3.79
N LYS A 75 6.11 -4.95 4.65
CA LYS A 75 7.57 -4.83 4.55
C LYS A 75 8.13 -5.52 3.30
N LEU A 76 7.52 -6.64 2.87
CA LEU A 76 7.93 -7.35 1.65
C LEU A 76 7.61 -6.53 0.40
N ILE A 77 6.45 -5.86 0.37
CA ILE A 77 5.96 -5.13 -0.81
C ILE A 77 6.68 -3.78 -0.99
N ARG A 78 7.13 -3.16 0.11
CA ARG A 78 7.79 -1.84 0.11
C ARG A 78 8.94 -1.72 -0.92
N ASN A 79 9.67 -2.81 -1.14
CA ASN A 79 10.84 -2.84 -2.02
C ASN A 79 10.55 -3.48 -3.39
N MET A 80 9.28 -3.68 -3.74
CA MET A 80 8.90 -4.27 -5.01
C MET A 80 9.23 -3.28 -6.16
N PRO A 81 9.99 -3.70 -7.19
CA PRO A 81 10.44 -2.85 -8.29
C PRO A 81 9.31 -2.44 -9.24
#